data_AF-A0A353DI07-F1
#
_entry.id   AF-A0A353DI07-F1
#
_cell.length_a   1.000
_cell.length_b   1.000
_cell.length_c   1.000
_cell.angle_alpha   90.00
_cell.angle_beta   90.00
_cell.angle_gamma   90.00
#
_symmetry.space_group_name_H-M   'P 1'
#
loop_
_entity.id
_entity.type
_entity.pdbx_description
1 polymer ?
#
loop_
_entity_poly.entity_id
_entity_poly.type
_entity_poly.pdbx_seq_one_letter_code
_entity_poly.pdbx_strand_id
1 'polypeptide(L)'
;PAIAREAITTQLKKLLTDKSQNIQSQSMSLARSLSVQIPGEALIAVAQNDFSLPKLRVEALRGLSTQNHPELESHLTTAFKVPEVELRIVALDLLSQKNKEAAFEVTKFLLRNEKAPLAEKQAAISLLARALASPKSDELLNTYLSKFKSIPAGLHLDFSEAAVARKLEAPSPDFVHTLHGGNVERGADLFVNHLAAQCVRCHKIKNGKGSDIGPNLKSIGRQKDRAYLLEALAEPQKVIAKGYGAISLTLND
;
A
#
# COMPACT_ATOMS: atom_id res chain seq x y z
N PRO A 1 3.76 28.60 20.81
CA PRO A 1 4.63 29.59 21.48
C PRO A 1 6.12 29.32 21.17
N ALA A 2 6.95 30.35 21.00
CA ALA A 2 8.37 30.19 20.63
C ALA A 2 9.15 29.32 21.63
N ILE A 3 8.93 29.54 22.94
CA ILE A 3 9.54 28.77 24.04
C ILE A 3 9.24 27.27 23.91
N ALA A 4 7.99 26.90 23.58
CA ALA A 4 7.61 25.50 23.42
C ALA A 4 8.29 24.85 22.20
N ARG A 5 8.45 25.59 21.09
CA ARG A 5 9.15 25.10 19.90
C ARG A 5 10.61 24.84 20.22
N GLU A 6 11.29 25.80 20.85
CA GLU A 6 12.70 25.69 21.23
C GLU A 6 12.95 24.54 22.21
N ALA A 7 12.14 24.43 23.26
CA ALA A 7 12.25 23.35 24.24
C ALA A 7 12.09 21.96 23.60
N ILE A 8 11.17 21.83 22.64
CA ILE A 8 10.95 20.56 21.95
C ILE A 8 12.10 20.27 20.98
N THR A 9 12.52 21.22 20.15
CA THR A 9 13.61 21.02 19.17
C THR A 9 14.85 20.42 19.82
N THR A 10 15.25 20.91 21.00
CA THR A 10 16.44 20.40 21.72
C THR A 10 16.28 18.98 22.26
N GLN A 11 15.05 18.53 22.53
CA GLN A 11 14.76 17.20 23.07
C GLN A 11 14.26 16.21 22.01
N LEU A 12 13.94 16.66 20.79
CA LEU A 12 13.28 15.84 19.78
C LEU A 12 14.03 14.55 19.48
N LYS A 13 15.36 14.60 19.31
CA LYS A 13 16.15 13.39 19.05
C LYS A 13 15.97 12.34 20.15
N LYS A 14 16.01 12.75 21.42
CA LYS A 14 15.85 11.86 22.57
C LYS A 14 14.43 11.29 22.64
N LEU A 15 13.44 12.13 22.42
CA LEU A 15 12.03 11.73 22.51
C LEU A 15 11.61 10.81 21.35
N LEU A 16 12.14 11.05 20.15
CA LEU A 16 11.86 10.26 18.96
C LEU A 16 12.60 8.90 18.94
N THR A 17 13.64 8.73 19.75
CA THR A 17 14.34 7.46 19.94
C THR A 17 14.06 6.79 21.29
N ASP A 18 13.06 7.28 22.03
CA ASP A 18 12.66 6.71 23.31
C ASP A 18 12.23 5.24 23.16
N LYS A 19 12.43 4.41 24.20
CA LYS A 19 12.01 3.00 24.18
C LYS A 19 10.49 2.83 24.03
N SER A 20 9.71 3.82 24.46
CA SER A 20 8.26 3.84 24.33
C SER A 20 7.82 4.34 22.95
N GLN A 21 7.26 3.45 22.15
CA GLN A 21 6.66 3.78 20.84
C GLN A 21 5.54 4.83 20.94
N ASN A 22 4.84 4.90 22.08
CA ASN A 22 3.85 5.94 22.32
C ASN A 22 4.52 7.32 22.48
N ILE A 23 5.63 7.41 23.21
CA ILE A 23 6.41 8.65 23.34
C ILE A 23 6.91 9.09 21.96
N GLN A 24 7.46 8.17 21.16
CA GLN A 24 7.90 8.48 19.79
C GLN A 24 6.76 9.06 18.95
N SER A 25 5.60 8.38 18.93
CA SER A 25 4.44 8.77 18.13
C SER A 25 3.88 10.14 18.55
N GLN A 26 3.74 10.37 19.86
CA GLN A 26 3.28 11.64 20.39
C GLN A 26 4.28 12.76 20.10
N SER A 27 5.58 12.47 20.14
CA SER A 27 6.63 13.45 19.86
C SER A 27 6.64 13.88 18.38
N MET A 28 6.45 12.93 17.45
CA MET A 28 6.28 13.22 16.03
C MET A 28 5.01 14.06 15.77
N SER A 29 3.88 13.69 16.40
CA SER A 29 2.62 14.46 16.32
C SER A 29 2.79 15.89 16.86
N LEU A 30 3.46 16.02 18.00
CA LEU A 30 3.73 17.30 18.65
C LEU A 30 4.62 18.19 17.77
N ALA A 31 5.72 17.66 17.23
CA ALA A 31 6.59 18.37 16.29
C ALA A 31 5.79 18.92 15.09
N ARG A 32 4.91 18.09 14.52
CA ARG A 32 4.03 18.49 13.41
C ARG A 32 3.05 19.59 13.83
N SER A 33 2.39 19.43 14.98
CA SER A 33 1.40 20.39 15.49
C SER A 33 2.00 21.77 15.77
N LEU A 34 3.27 21.81 16.18
CA LEU A 34 4.00 23.04 16.46
C LEU A 34 4.73 23.60 15.23
N SER A 35 4.63 22.91 14.08
CA SER A 35 5.37 23.22 12.85
C SER A 35 6.89 23.30 13.07
N VAL A 36 7.41 22.43 13.94
CA VAL A 36 8.84 22.29 14.18
C VAL A 36 9.40 21.32 13.15
N GLN A 37 10.39 21.79 12.38
CA GLN A 37 11.15 20.93 11.49
C GLN A 37 11.96 19.95 12.33
N ILE A 38 11.75 18.65 12.12
CA ILE A 38 12.53 17.60 12.79
C ILE A 38 13.94 17.61 12.18
N PRO A 39 15.01 17.73 12.99
CA PRO A 39 16.38 17.69 12.49
C PRO A 39 16.71 16.38 11.75
N GLY A 40 17.54 16.46 10.71
CA GLY A 40 17.89 15.31 9.87
C GLY A 40 18.49 14.15 10.67
N GLU A 41 19.36 14.45 11.62
CA GLU A 41 19.98 13.47 12.52
C GLU A 41 18.97 12.77 13.43
N ALA A 42 17.87 13.43 13.78
CA ALA A 42 16.79 12.81 14.54
C ALA A 42 15.95 11.88 13.65
N LEU A 43 15.68 12.29 12.41
CA LEU A 43 14.99 11.44 11.43
C LEU A 43 15.80 10.19 11.07
N ILE A 44 17.12 10.33 10.89
CA ILE A 44 18.03 9.19 10.68
C ILE A 44 17.94 8.22 11.86
N ALA A 45 18.01 8.75 13.08
CA ALA A 45 17.94 7.92 14.28
C ALA A 45 16.60 7.16 14.38
N VAL A 46 15.48 7.77 14.01
CA VAL A 46 14.18 7.08 13.94
C VAL A 46 14.17 6.02 12.85
N ALA A 47 14.62 6.35 11.63
CA ALA A 47 14.59 5.43 10.49
C ALA A 47 15.39 4.15 10.75
N GLN A 48 16.52 4.26 11.47
CA GLN A 48 17.41 3.16 11.80
C GLN A 48 17.05 2.41 13.09
N ASN A 49 16.11 2.91 13.89
CA ASN A 49 15.77 2.31 15.17
C ASN A 49 14.80 1.13 15.00
N ASP A 50 15.26 -0.09 15.26
CA ASP A 50 14.41 -1.29 15.17
C ASP A 50 13.34 -1.37 16.28
N PHE A 51 13.44 -0.57 17.33
CA PHE A 51 12.36 -0.42 18.34
C PHE A 51 11.25 0.53 17.87
N SER A 52 11.51 1.36 16.86
CA SER A 52 10.51 2.28 16.32
C SER A 52 9.49 1.53 15.48
N LEU A 53 8.23 1.97 15.55
CA LEU A 53 7.15 1.41 14.73
C LEU A 53 7.52 1.55 13.23
N PRO A 54 7.25 0.54 12.39
CA PRO A 54 7.56 0.60 10.96
C PRO A 54 7.01 1.86 10.27
N LYS A 55 5.79 2.27 10.64
CA LYS A 55 5.18 3.52 10.13
C LYS A 55 5.98 4.77 10.48
N LEU A 56 6.53 4.87 11.70
CA LEU A 56 7.37 6.01 12.07
C LEU A 56 8.69 6.00 11.31
N ARG A 57 9.28 4.82 11.09
CA ARG A 57 10.50 4.67 10.26
C ARG A 57 10.26 5.14 8.83
N VAL A 58 9.11 4.77 8.24
CA VAL A 58 8.65 5.24 6.93
C VAL A 58 8.53 6.77 6.90
N GLU A 59 7.83 7.37 7.86
CA GLU A 59 7.66 8.82 7.92
C GLU A 59 9.00 9.54 8.11
N ALA A 60 9.95 8.95 8.85
CA ALA A 60 11.28 9.51 9.01
C ALA A 60 12.07 9.53 7.69
N LEU A 61 12.03 8.44 6.90
CA LEU A 61 12.64 8.40 5.57
C LEU A 61 12.00 9.42 4.61
N ARG A 62 10.68 9.58 4.65
CA ARG A 62 9.97 10.61 3.86
C ARG A 62 10.36 12.02 4.28
N GLY A 63 10.54 12.25 5.58
CA GLY A 63 11.06 13.50 6.12
C GLY A 63 12.45 13.83 5.56
N LEU A 64 13.37 12.85 5.59
CA LEU A 64 14.72 13.01 5.02
C LEU A 64 14.69 13.31 3.52
N SER A 65 13.81 12.66 2.78
CA SER A 65 13.59 12.94 1.35
C SER A 65 13.08 14.35 1.10
N THR A 66 12.10 14.81 1.88
CA THR A 66 11.57 16.18 1.79
C THR A 66 12.65 17.23 2.11
N GLN A 67 13.56 16.90 3.02
CA GLN A 67 14.69 17.76 3.39
C GLN A 67 15.86 17.70 2.39
N ASN A 68 15.77 16.89 1.33
CA ASN A 68 16.88 16.61 0.40
C ASN A 68 18.17 16.20 1.13
N HIS A 69 18.05 15.46 2.24
CA HIS A 69 19.19 15.16 3.10
C HIS A 69 20.30 14.43 2.31
N PRO A 70 21.58 14.85 2.42
CA PRO A 70 22.67 14.32 1.60
C PRO A 70 22.90 12.81 1.83
N GLU A 71 22.70 12.33 3.06
CA GLU A 71 22.91 10.92 3.42
C GLU A 71 21.70 10.01 3.14
N LEU A 72 20.60 10.53 2.58
CA LEU A 72 19.38 9.74 2.37
C LEU A 72 19.65 8.44 1.62
N GLU A 73 20.39 8.48 0.52
CA GLU A 73 20.64 7.31 -0.34
C GLU A 73 21.36 6.17 0.39
N SER A 74 22.29 6.52 1.30
CA SER A 74 22.98 5.55 2.17
C SER A 74 21.99 4.86 3.12
N HIS A 75 21.07 5.63 3.71
CA HIS A 75 20.04 5.09 4.59
C HIS A 75 18.98 4.26 3.84
N LEU A 76 18.61 4.65 2.61
CA LEU A 76 17.74 3.84 1.74
C LEU A 76 18.38 2.48 1.43
N THR A 77 19.69 2.45 1.16
CA THR A 77 20.44 1.20 0.96
C THR A 77 20.38 0.29 2.20
N THR A 78 20.41 0.87 3.39
CA THR A 78 20.26 0.12 4.65
C THR A 78 18.83 -0.41 4.82
N ALA A 79 17.82 0.38 4.46
CA ALA A 79 16.42 0.00 4.54
C ALA A 79 16.09 -1.24 3.68
N PHE A 80 16.79 -1.48 2.56
CA PHE A 80 16.59 -2.71 1.78
C PHE A 80 17.02 -4.01 2.50
N LYS A 81 17.77 -3.92 3.60
CA LYS A 81 18.28 -5.08 4.34
C LYS A 81 17.41 -5.49 5.53
N VAL A 82 16.42 -4.67 5.88
CA VAL A 82 15.52 -4.92 7.02
C VAL A 82 14.42 -5.91 6.62
N PRO A 83 13.81 -6.66 7.57
CA PRO A 83 12.76 -7.65 7.25
C PRO A 83 11.43 -7.03 6.81
N GLU A 84 11.13 -5.77 7.16
CA GLU A 84 9.85 -5.11 6.89
C GLU A 84 9.66 -4.75 5.41
N VAL A 85 8.75 -5.46 4.74
CA VAL A 85 8.39 -5.25 3.33
C VAL A 85 7.94 -3.81 3.04
N GLU A 86 7.10 -3.24 3.91
CA GLU A 86 6.58 -1.87 3.74
C GLU A 86 7.71 -0.83 3.73
N LEU A 87 8.73 -1.02 4.58
CA LEU A 87 9.87 -0.11 4.63
C LEU A 87 10.73 -0.21 3.36
N ARG A 88 10.92 -1.42 2.82
CA ARG A 88 11.63 -1.63 1.54
C ARG A 88 10.88 -1.03 0.36
N ILE A 89 9.55 -1.15 0.31
CA ILE A 89 8.71 -0.52 -0.73
C ILE A 89 8.87 1.00 -0.71
N VAL A 90 8.77 1.61 0.47
CA VAL A 90 8.96 3.06 0.61
C VAL A 90 10.39 3.45 0.24
N ALA A 91 11.38 2.68 0.65
CA ALA A 91 12.76 2.96 0.31
C ALA A 91 12.98 2.95 -1.22
N LEU A 92 12.34 2.01 -1.93
CA LEU A 92 12.39 1.94 -3.38
C LEU A 92 11.70 3.14 -4.05
N ASP A 93 10.54 3.56 -3.56
CA ASP A 93 9.84 4.75 -4.07
C ASP A 93 10.68 6.02 -3.88
N LEU A 94 11.27 6.22 -2.70
CA LEU A 94 12.16 7.35 -2.43
C LEU A 94 13.45 7.29 -3.27
N LEU A 95 14.03 6.11 -3.45
CA LEU A 95 15.19 5.92 -4.30
C LEU A 95 14.87 6.30 -5.75
N SER A 96 13.67 5.97 -6.25
CA SER A 96 13.27 6.33 -7.62
C SER A 96 13.24 7.84 -7.90
N GLN A 97 13.05 8.65 -6.84
CA GLN A 97 13.06 10.10 -6.92
C GLN A 97 14.49 10.65 -6.83
N LYS A 98 15.36 10.00 -6.05
CA LYS A 98 16.73 10.43 -5.79
C LYS A 98 17.73 9.95 -6.84
N ASN A 99 17.66 8.68 -7.23
CA ASN A 99 18.57 8.00 -8.14
C ASN A 99 17.80 6.96 -8.97
N LYS A 100 17.35 7.38 -10.16
CA LYS A 100 16.52 6.56 -11.06
C LYS A 100 17.23 5.31 -11.56
N GLU A 101 18.51 5.41 -11.90
CA GLU A 101 19.33 4.28 -12.36
C GLU A 101 19.45 3.20 -11.28
N ALA A 102 19.77 3.59 -10.04
CA ALA A 102 19.86 2.66 -8.92
C ALA A 102 18.49 2.02 -8.61
N ALA A 103 17.42 2.81 -8.59
CA ALA A 103 16.07 2.30 -8.40
C ALA A 103 15.66 1.30 -9.50
N PHE A 104 15.99 1.59 -10.76
CA PHE A 104 15.72 0.69 -11.88
C PHE A 104 16.41 -0.67 -11.68
N GLU A 105 17.69 -0.70 -11.31
CA GLU A 105 18.38 -1.98 -11.06
C GLU A 105 17.78 -2.74 -9.88
N VAL A 106 17.32 -2.06 -8.83
CA VAL A 106 16.57 -2.70 -7.73
C VAL A 106 15.24 -3.28 -8.23
N THR A 107 14.46 -2.54 -9.05
CA THR A 107 13.20 -3.06 -9.62
C THR A 107 13.43 -4.33 -10.44
N LYS A 108 14.46 -4.31 -11.30
CA LYS A 108 14.84 -5.43 -12.16
C LYS A 108 15.28 -6.64 -11.34
N PHE A 109 16.02 -6.43 -10.26
CA PHE A 109 16.38 -7.50 -9.31
C PHE A 109 15.13 -8.10 -8.65
N LEU A 110 14.21 -7.27 -8.14
CA LEU A 110 12.98 -7.74 -7.49
C LEU A 110 12.10 -8.58 -8.41
N LEU A 111 11.94 -8.17 -9.68
CA LEU A 111 11.11 -8.91 -10.64
C LEU A 111 11.71 -10.26 -11.01
N ARG A 112 13.05 -10.37 -11.07
CA ARG A 112 13.77 -11.63 -11.35
C ARG A 112 13.82 -12.57 -10.16
N ASN A 113 13.79 -12.04 -8.94
CA ASN A 113 13.88 -12.84 -7.73
C ASN A 113 12.54 -13.51 -7.41
N GLU A 114 12.44 -14.82 -7.62
CA GLU A 114 11.22 -15.60 -7.32
C GLU A 114 10.79 -15.47 -5.85
N LYS A 115 11.74 -15.38 -4.92
CA LYS A 115 11.51 -15.28 -3.48
C LYS A 115 11.18 -13.87 -2.99
N ALA A 116 11.29 -12.85 -3.85
CA ALA A 116 10.95 -11.49 -3.45
C ALA A 116 9.44 -11.39 -3.12
N PRO A 117 9.06 -10.70 -2.04
CA PRO A 117 7.67 -10.52 -1.65
C PRO A 117 6.82 -9.94 -2.78
N LEU A 118 5.60 -10.45 -2.92
CA LEU A 118 4.68 -10.05 -3.98
C LEU A 118 4.47 -8.53 -4.00
N ALA A 119 4.25 -7.92 -2.83
CA ALA A 119 4.01 -6.48 -2.71
C ALA A 119 5.19 -5.62 -3.21
N GLU A 120 6.44 -6.09 -3.05
CA GLU A 120 7.61 -5.39 -3.60
C GLU A 120 7.65 -5.46 -5.12
N LYS A 121 7.28 -6.61 -5.71
CA LYS A 121 7.16 -6.75 -7.16
C LYS A 121 6.07 -5.84 -7.73
N GLN A 122 4.91 -5.78 -7.07
CA GLN A 122 3.81 -4.88 -7.45
C GLN A 122 4.26 -3.41 -7.40
N ALA A 123 4.92 -3.00 -6.31
CA ALA A 123 5.47 -1.65 -6.19
C ALA A 123 6.53 -1.35 -7.27
N ALA A 124 7.39 -2.30 -7.58
CA ALA A 124 8.40 -2.18 -8.64
C ALA A 124 7.75 -1.99 -10.03
N ILE A 125 6.72 -2.76 -10.38
CA ILE A 125 5.98 -2.62 -11.64
C ILE A 125 5.30 -1.24 -11.73
N SER A 126 4.64 -0.81 -10.64
CA SER A 126 4.05 0.52 -10.56
C SER A 126 5.09 1.62 -10.81
N LEU A 127 6.32 1.47 -10.27
CA LEU A 127 7.40 2.43 -10.50
C LEU A 127 7.87 2.46 -11.96
N LEU A 128 8.01 1.29 -12.61
CA LEU A 128 8.33 1.20 -14.04
C LEU A 128 7.29 1.90 -14.90
N ALA A 129 6.01 1.84 -14.51
CA ALA A 129 4.93 2.51 -15.22
C ALA A 129 4.92 4.04 -15.03
N ARG A 130 5.43 4.55 -13.89
CA ARG A 130 5.36 5.98 -13.51
C ARG A 130 6.73 6.66 -13.39
N ALA A 131 7.39 6.55 -12.23
CA ALA A 131 8.54 7.37 -11.85
C ALA A 131 9.81 7.00 -12.62
N LEU A 132 9.88 5.72 -13.02
CA LEU A 132 10.95 5.14 -13.81
C LEU A 132 10.54 4.93 -15.28
N ALA A 133 9.44 5.54 -15.73
CA ALA A 133 8.97 5.42 -17.11
C ALA A 133 10.08 5.84 -18.10
N SER A 134 10.51 4.90 -18.94
CA SER A 134 11.60 5.07 -19.90
C SER A 134 11.58 3.94 -20.95
N PRO A 135 12.27 4.07 -22.08
CA PRO A 135 12.41 2.98 -23.04
C PRO A 135 13.00 1.69 -22.44
N LYS A 136 13.95 1.81 -21.49
CA LYS A 136 14.51 0.65 -20.77
C LYS A 136 13.46 -0.06 -19.90
N SER A 137 12.56 0.71 -19.29
CA SER A 137 11.43 0.17 -18.52
C SER A 137 10.43 -0.53 -19.42
N ASP A 138 10.16 0.00 -20.61
CA ASP A 138 9.28 -0.62 -21.60
C ASP A 138 9.85 -1.96 -22.09
N GLU A 139 11.16 -2.02 -22.36
CA GLU A 139 11.85 -3.27 -22.71
C GLU A 139 11.74 -4.33 -21.61
N LEU A 140 11.95 -3.91 -20.35
CA LEU A 140 11.81 -4.79 -19.20
C LEU A 140 10.37 -5.29 -19.04
N LEU A 141 9.37 -4.40 -19.14
CA LEU A 141 7.95 -4.77 -19.09
C LEU A 141 7.60 -5.75 -20.21
N ASN A 142 7.99 -5.48 -21.46
CA ASN A 142 7.73 -6.34 -22.62
C ASN A 142 8.34 -7.75 -22.47
N THR A 143 9.47 -7.88 -21.77
CA THR A 143 10.07 -9.19 -21.47
C THR A 143 9.13 -10.08 -20.64
N TYR A 144 8.34 -9.49 -19.73
CA TYR A 144 7.34 -10.22 -18.96
C TYR A 144 6.01 -10.32 -19.72
N LEU A 145 5.54 -9.24 -20.36
CA LEU A 145 4.27 -9.21 -21.10
C LEU A 145 4.23 -10.24 -22.24
N SER A 146 5.33 -10.48 -22.93
CA SER A 146 5.44 -11.56 -23.94
C SER A 146 5.18 -12.96 -23.37
N LYS A 147 5.27 -13.12 -22.05
CA LYS A 147 5.05 -14.36 -21.29
C LYS A 147 3.91 -14.19 -20.27
N PHE A 148 2.94 -13.31 -20.53
CA PHE A 148 1.91 -12.89 -19.56
C PHE A 148 1.24 -14.07 -18.83
N LYS A 149 0.88 -15.13 -19.55
CA LYS A 149 0.24 -16.33 -18.98
C LYS A 149 1.11 -17.08 -17.96
N SER A 150 2.43 -16.93 -18.03
CA SER A 150 3.40 -17.55 -17.12
C SER A 150 3.78 -16.64 -15.94
N ILE A 151 3.35 -15.38 -15.94
CA ILE A 151 3.53 -14.48 -14.80
C ILE A 151 2.66 -14.97 -13.63
N PRO A 152 3.13 -14.92 -12.37
CA PRO A 152 2.29 -15.19 -11.21
C PRO A 152 1.00 -14.36 -11.23
N ALA A 153 -0.15 -15.00 -11.02
CA ALA A 153 -1.47 -14.36 -11.16
C ALA A 153 -1.64 -13.08 -10.34
N GLY A 154 -0.99 -12.99 -9.17
CA GLY A 154 -1.01 -11.80 -8.32
C GLY A 154 -0.27 -10.57 -8.88
N LEU A 155 0.32 -10.66 -10.07
CA LEU A 155 0.96 -9.55 -10.78
C LEU A 155 0.26 -9.21 -12.12
N HIS A 156 -0.77 -9.98 -12.52
CA HIS A 156 -1.43 -9.78 -13.82
C HIS A 156 -2.01 -8.38 -13.95
N LEU A 157 -2.69 -7.90 -12.90
CA LEU A 157 -3.26 -6.55 -12.89
C LEU A 157 -2.16 -5.49 -13.03
N ASP A 158 -1.10 -5.59 -12.23
CA ASP A 158 0.00 -4.62 -12.23
C ASP A 158 0.66 -4.51 -13.61
N PHE A 159 0.89 -5.63 -14.29
CA PHE A 159 1.45 -5.64 -15.63
C PHE A 159 0.48 -5.11 -16.69
N SER A 160 -0.81 -5.48 -16.63
CA SER A 160 -1.82 -4.96 -17.55
C SER A 160 -2.01 -3.45 -17.40
N GLU A 161 -2.06 -2.94 -16.17
CA GLU A 161 -2.16 -1.49 -15.91
C GLU A 161 -0.89 -0.74 -16.33
N ALA A 162 0.29 -1.31 -16.07
CA ALA A 162 1.54 -0.76 -16.57
C ALA A 162 1.57 -0.71 -18.10
N ALA A 163 1.11 -1.75 -18.79
CA ALA A 163 1.02 -1.78 -20.24
C ALA A 163 0.08 -0.70 -20.78
N VAL A 164 -1.10 -0.51 -20.17
CA VAL A 164 -2.02 0.57 -20.53
C VAL A 164 -1.37 1.95 -20.34
N ALA A 165 -0.78 2.20 -19.17
CA ALA A 165 -0.12 3.46 -18.87
C ALA A 165 1.05 3.77 -19.81
N ARG A 166 1.76 2.73 -20.25
CA ARG A 166 2.92 2.82 -21.15
C ARG A 166 2.58 2.62 -22.63
N LYS A 167 1.32 2.37 -22.97
CA LYS A 167 0.82 2.06 -24.32
C LYS A 167 1.54 0.86 -24.97
N LEU A 168 1.76 -0.20 -24.18
CA LEU A 168 2.36 -1.46 -24.61
C LEU A 168 1.27 -2.48 -24.97
N GLU A 169 1.62 -3.44 -25.83
CA GLU A 169 0.73 -4.53 -26.19
C GLU A 169 0.63 -5.54 -25.04
N ALA A 170 -0.57 -5.71 -24.49
CA ALA A 170 -0.86 -6.65 -23.42
C ALA A 170 -2.38 -6.94 -23.35
N PRO A 171 -2.78 -8.03 -22.68
CA PRO A 171 -4.17 -8.19 -22.25
C PRO A 171 -4.61 -6.97 -21.44
N SER A 172 -5.77 -6.41 -21.78
CA SER A 172 -6.36 -5.29 -21.04
C SER A 172 -6.60 -5.68 -19.57
N PRO A 173 -6.51 -4.73 -18.63
CA PRO A 173 -6.93 -4.98 -17.25
C PRO A 173 -8.35 -5.53 -17.20
N ASP A 174 -8.54 -6.60 -16.45
CA ASP A 174 -9.82 -7.28 -16.29
C ASP A 174 -10.02 -7.65 -14.82
N PHE A 175 -11.27 -7.75 -14.37
CA PHE A 175 -11.59 -8.13 -13.01
C PHE A 175 -10.97 -9.46 -12.61
N VAL A 176 -10.82 -10.43 -13.53
CA VAL A 176 -10.16 -11.71 -13.26
C VAL A 176 -8.72 -11.55 -12.78
N HIS A 177 -8.02 -10.49 -13.23
CA HIS A 177 -6.66 -10.19 -12.78
C HIS A 177 -6.59 -9.74 -11.31
N THR A 178 -7.73 -9.43 -10.68
CA THR A 178 -7.82 -9.01 -9.27
C THR A 178 -8.05 -10.18 -8.29
N LEU A 179 -8.21 -11.42 -8.79
CA LEU A 179 -8.44 -12.61 -7.94
C LEU A 179 -7.30 -12.86 -6.95
N HIS A 180 -6.08 -12.45 -7.31
CA HIS A 180 -4.85 -12.62 -6.54
C HIS A 180 -4.12 -11.28 -6.40
N GLY A 181 -3.18 -11.18 -5.45
CA GLY A 181 -2.35 -9.98 -5.28
C GLY A 181 -2.97 -8.84 -4.46
N GLY A 182 -4.14 -9.06 -3.86
CA GLY A 182 -4.74 -8.09 -2.93
C GLY A 182 -4.00 -7.96 -1.59
N ASN A 183 -4.19 -6.83 -0.91
CA ASN A 183 -3.70 -6.57 0.44
C ASN A 183 -4.85 -6.67 1.46
N VAL A 184 -4.65 -7.48 2.52
CA VAL A 184 -5.71 -7.82 3.49
C VAL A 184 -6.09 -6.62 4.34
N GLU A 185 -5.12 -5.84 4.81
CA GLU A 185 -5.36 -4.66 5.64
C GLU A 185 -6.12 -3.58 4.88
N ARG A 186 -5.72 -3.30 3.64
CA ARG A 186 -6.40 -2.38 2.71
C ARG A 186 -7.81 -2.87 2.38
N GLY A 187 -7.99 -4.16 2.18
CA GLY A 187 -9.32 -4.75 1.94
C GLY A 187 -10.25 -4.57 3.14
N ALA A 188 -9.74 -4.78 4.36
CA ALA A 188 -10.49 -4.57 5.60
C ALA A 188 -10.87 -3.10 5.80
N ASP A 189 -9.93 -2.18 5.57
CA ASP A 189 -10.19 -0.74 5.63
C ASP A 189 -11.22 -0.32 4.56
N LEU A 190 -11.09 -0.85 3.34
CA LEU A 190 -12.01 -0.55 2.25
C LEU A 190 -13.44 -0.94 2.61
N PHE A 191 -13.62 -2.15 3.16
CA PHE A 191 -14.92 -2.63 3.61
C PHE A 191 -15.56 -1.71 4.67
N VAL A 192 -14.77 -1.28 5.66
CA VAL A 192 -15.28 -0.63 6.87
C VAL A 192 -15.40 0.89 6.73
N ASN A 193 -14.53 1.53 5.96
CA ASN A 193 -14.31 2.97 5.99
C ASN A 193 -14.42 3.66 4.61
N HIS A 194 -14.40 2.92 3.49
CA HIS A 194 -14.30 3.55 2.17
C HIS A 194 -15.62 4.16 1.69
N LEU A 195 -15.59 5.47 1.47
CA LEU A 195 -16.77 6.27 1.12
C LEU A 195 -17.40 5.91 -0.23
N ALA A 196 -16.64 5.35 -1.17
CA ALA A 196 -17.22 4.91 -2.44
C ALA A 196 -17.73 3.46 -2.39
N ALA A 197 -17.07 2.59 -1.60
CA ALA A 197 -17.39 1.17 -1.60
C ALA A 197 -18.62 0.88 -0.74
N GLN A 198 -18.75 1.59 0.38
CA GLN A 198 -19.93 1.59 1.26
C GLN A 198 -20.42 0.19 1.68
N CYS A 199 -19.54 -0.82 1.64
CA CYS A 199 -19.92 -2.21 1.92
C CYS A 199 -20.56 -2.37 3.31
N VAL A 200 -20.02 -1.65 4.29
CA VAL A 200 -20.54 -1.63 5.68
C VAL A 200 -21.95 -1.04 5.82
N ARG A 201 -22.45 -0.28 4.84
CA ARG A 201 -23.82 0.25 4.87
C ARG A 201 -24.87 -0.84 4.68
N CYS A 202 -24.52 -1.90 3.96
CA CYS A 202 -25.42 -3.03 3.71
C CYS A 202 -25.03 -4.25 4.53
N HIS A 203 -23.73 -4.50 4.74
CA HIS A 203 -23.23 -5.72 5.35
C HIS A 203 -22.51 -5.48 6.68
N LYS A 204 -22.38 -6.56 7.45
CA LYS A 204 -21.46 -6.66 8.60
C LYS A 204 -20.58 -7.91 8.45
N ILE A 205 -19.36 -7.88 8.99
CA ILE A 205 -18.39 -9.01 8.98
C ILE A 205 -18.12 -9.60 10.37
N LYS A 206 -18.73 -9.01 11.40
CA LYS A 206 -18.69 -9.47 12.80
C LYS A 206 -19.94 -8.97 13.52
N ASN A 207 -20.11 -9.37 14.78
CA ASN A 207 -21.15 -8.79 15.63
C ASN A 207 -20.82 -7.30 15.87
N GLY A 208 -21.83 -6.41 15.78
CA GLY A 208 -21.66 -4.97 15.93
C GLY A 208 -21.75 -4.20 14.61
N LYS A 209 -20.75 -3.34 14.33
CA LYS A 209 -20.75 -2.34 13.22
C LYS A 209 -21.13 -2.95 11.86
N GLY A 210 -22.10 -2.32 11.20
CA GLY A 210 -22.62 -2.69 9.88
C GLY A 210 -24.15 -2.62 9.86
N SER A 211 -24.78 -3.18 8.83
CA SER A 211 -26.23 -3.26 8.67
C SER A 211 -26.71 -4.70 8.47
N ASP A 212 -28.02 -4.91 8.63
CA ASP A 212 -28.74 -6.16 8.30
C ASP A 212 -29.55 -6.04 7.00
N ILE A 213 -29.40 -4.94 6.26
CA ILE A 213 -30.00 -4.78 4.92
C ILE A 213 -29.52 -5.88 3.98
N GLY A 214 -28.23 -6.22 4.04
CA GLY A 214 -27.63 -7.35 3.33
C GLY A 214 -27.23 -8.47 4.30
N PRO A 215 -26.89 -9.66 3.77
CA PRO A 215 -26.45 -10.80 4.58
C PRO A 215 -25.19 -10.49 5.39
N ASN A 216 -25.10 -11.09 6.57
CA ASN A 216 -23.89 -11.06 7.37
C ASN A 216 -22.78 -11.89 6.70
N LEU A 217 -21.64 -11.24 6.44
CA LEU A 217 -20.51 -11.79 5.69
C LEU A 217 -19.44 -12.44 6.58
N LYS A 218 -19.66 -12.57 7.90
CA LYS A 218 -18.69 -13.16 8.85
C LYS A 218 -18.10 -14.49 8.40
N SER A 219 -18.87 -15.32 7.69
CA SER A 219 -18.46 -16.66 7.26
C SER A 219 -18.33 -16.80 5.74
N ILE A 220 -18.44 -15.72 4.97
CA ILE A 220 -18.54 -15.80 3.51
C ILE A 220 -17.30 -16.45 2.87
N GLY A 221 -16.10 -16.14 3.38
CA GLY A 221 -14.85 -16.73 2.89
C GLY A 221 -14.68 -18.23 3.17
N ARG A 222 -15.55 -18.84 3.98
CA ARG A 222 -15.62 -20.30 4.15
C ARG A 222 -16.70 -20.95 3.29
N GLN A 223 -17.65 -20.17 2.80
CA GLN A 223 -18.83 -20.64 2.07
C GLN A 223 -18.68 -20.50 0.56
N LYS A 224 -17.87 -19.54 0.12
CA LYS A 224 -17.74 -19.13 -1.27
C LYS A 224 -16.27 -19.00 -1.64
N ASP A 225 -15.97 -19.32 -2.89
CA ASP A 225 -14.63 -19.18 -3.44
C ASP A 225 -14.35 -17.73 -3.90
N ARG A 226 -13.11 -17.48 -4.34
CA ARG A 226 -12.67 -16.15 -4.77
C ARG A 226 -13.39 -15.67 -6.03
N ALA A 227 -13.75 -16.59 -6.94
CA ALA A 227 -14.44 -16.27 -8.17
C ALA A 227 -15.85 -15.75 -7.90
N TYR A 228 -16.60 -16.44 -7.03
CA TYR A 228 -17.90 -15.98 -6.56
C TYR A 228 -17.81 -14.61 -5.87
N LEU A 229 -16.81 -14.42 -5.00
CA LEU A 229 -16.64 -13.15 -4.28
C LEU A 229 -16.33 -12.00 -5.24
N LEU A 230 -15.50 -12.23 -6.25
CA LEU A 230 -15.21 -11.24 -7.28
C LEU A 230 -16.48 -10.87 -8.07
N GLU A 231 -17.24 -11.87 -8.51
CA GLU A 231 -18.50 -11.64 -9.23
C GLU A 231 -19.50 -10.86 -8.37
N ALA A 232 -19.64 -11.21 -7.09
CA ALA A 232 -20.52 -10.50 -6.17
C ALA A 232 -20.07 -9.05 -5.89
N LEU A 233 -18.78 -8.74 -6.04
CA LEU A 233 -18.26 -7.38 -5.91
C LEU A 233 -18.47 -6.56 -7.19
N ALA A 234 -18.23 -7.17 -8.37
CA ALA A 234 -18.37 -6.50 -9.66
C ALA A 234 -19.85 -6.36 -10.09
N GLU A 235 -20.67 -7.36 -9.79
CA GLU A 235 -22.08 -7.48 -10.17
C GLU A 235 -22.96 -7.89 -8.96
N PRO A 236 -23.12 -7.03 -7.94
CA PRO A 236 -23.78 -7.39 -6.68
C PRO A 236 -25.26 -7.79 -6.82
N GLN A 237 -25.90 -7.43 -7.93
CA GLN A 237 -27.31 -7.77 -8.21
C GLN A 237 -27.49 -9.07 -9.00
N LYS A 238 -26.39 -9.72 -9.44
CA LYS A 238 -26.47 -10.93 -10.27
C LYS A 238 -27.05 -12.12 -9.51
N VAL A 239 -26.64 -12.29 -8.25
CA VAL A 239 -27.09 -13.37 -7.37
C VAL A 239 -27.48 -12.79 -6.02
N ILE A 240 -28.78 -12.75 -5.75
CA ILE A 240 -29.30 -12.27 -4.47
C ILE A 240 -29.38 -13.42 -3.47
N ALA A 241 -28.85 -13.20 -2.27
CA ALA A 241 -28.90 -14.19 -1.20
C ALA A 241 -30.35 -14.53 -0.82
N LYS A 242 -30.61 -15.81 -0.51
CA LYS A 242 -31.92 -16.28 -0.07
C LYS A 242 -32.38 -15.45 1.14
N GLY A 243 -33.61 -14.93 1.08
CA GLY A 243 -34.19 -14.07 2.13
C GLY A 243 -33.91 -12.57 1.98
N TYR A 244 -33.12 -12.17 0.97
CA TYR A 244 -32.78 -10.76 0.69
C TYR A 244 -33.32 -10.26 -0.66
N GLY A 245 -34.18 -11.04 -1.32
CA GLY A 245 -34.85 -10.64 -2.56
C GLY A 245 -35.89 -9.54 -2.34
N ALA A 246 -36.13 -8.73 -3.37
CA ALA A 246 -37.20 -7.74 -3.34
C ALA A 246 -38.57 -8.43 -3.36
N ILE A 247 -39.49 -7.95 -2.51
CA ILE A 247 -40.89 -8.37 -2.50
C ILE A 247 -41.71 -7.13 -2.83
N SER A 248 -42.58 -7.23 -3.83
CA SER A 248 -43.57 -6.19 -4.15
C SER A 248 -44.95 -6.71 -3.72
N LEU A 249 -45.70 -5.87 -3.01
CA LEU A 249 -47.07 -6.15 -2.59
C LEU A 249 -47.98 -5.10 -3.22
N THR A 250 -48.96 -5.55 -3.99
CA THR A 250 -50.06 -4.70 -4.46
C THR A 250 -51.21 -4.88 -3.48
N LEU A 251 -51.59 -3.79 -2.81
CA LEU A 251 -52.75 -3.77 -1.93
C LEU A 251 -53.98 -3.48 -2.77
N ASN A 252 -55.08 -4.19 -2.49
CA ASN A 252 -56.39 -3.83 -3.02
C ASN A 252 -57.00 -2.80 -2.07
N ASP A 253 -57.54 -1.72 -2.62
CA ASP A 253 -58.29 -0.70 -1.88
C ASP A 253 -59.56 -1.29 -1.24
#